data_AF-A0A5D3BC31-F1
#
_entry.id   AF-A0A5D3BC31-F1
#
_cell.length_a   1.000
_cell.length_b   1.000
_cell.length_c   1.000
_cell.angle_alpha   90.00
_cell.angle_beta   90.00
_cell.angle_gamma   90.00
#
_symmetry.space_group_name_H-M   'P 1'
#
loop_
_entity.id
_entity.type
_entity.pdbx_description
1 polymer ?
#
loop_
_entity_poly.entity_id
_entity_poly.type
_entity_poly.pdbx_seq_one_letter_code
_entity_poly.pdbx_strand_id
1 'polypeptide(L)'
;MVLRNQCSPAIEDLKQCLEYTGQHSKLVESFISALRYRLLTAGASTNDILHQYVSTIKALRTIDSAGVFLEAVGEPIREYLRGRKDTIKCIVTMLTDGTGGNSNVSGNTSDSLLEELNRDEEGQENVGLDDDFHADDKQAWINASRWEPDPVEADPLKGGRTRRKVDILGMLVSIIGSKDQLVNEYRVMLAEKLLNKSDYDIDSEIRTLELLKIHFGESSMQKCEIMLNDLIDSKRTNSNIKATINLPSQTGDERDFEQLGWVNWHFRVGDEIDIRCSRKRSSQALLGEEMKMI
;
A
#
# COMPACT_ATOMS: atom_id res chain seq x y z
N MET A 1 11.25 6.57 12.18
CA MET A 1 10.35 7.54 11.51
C MET A 1 10.32 8.85 12.31
N VAL A 2 11.44 9.61 12.32
CA VAL A 2 11.60 10.89 13.07
C VAL A 2 12.00 12.05 12.13
N LEU A 3 12.15 11.78 10.84
CA LEU A 3 12.72 12.74 9.89
C LEU A 3 11.71 13.70 9.23
N ARG A 4 10.39 13.49 9.39
CA ARG A 4 9.39 14.29 8.65
C ARG A 4 9.35 15.78 9.06
N ASN A 5 9.90 16.16 10.24
CA ASN A 5 9.82 17.55 10.73
C ASN A 5 11.12 18.19 11.25
N GLN A 6 12.27 17.51 11.27
CA GLN A 6 13.49 18.11 11.85
C GLN A 6 14.26 19.03 10.89
N CYS A 7 14.23 18.74 9.58
CA CYS A 7 15.07 19.44 8.60
C CYS A 7 14.31 20.44 7.72
N SER A 8 13.01 20.67 7.93
CA SER A 8 12.24 21.63 7.13
C SER A 8 12.83 23.05 7.14
N PRO A 9 13.26 23.60 8.30
CA PRO A 9 13.88 24.93 8.31
C PRO A 9 15.19 24.97 7.52
N ALA A 10 16.02 23.93 7.62
CA ALA A 10 17.28 23.84 6.90
C ALA A 10 17.08 23.73 5.37
N ILE A 11 16.00 23.10 4.93
CA ILE A 11 15.63 23.01 3.51
C ILE A 11 15.19 24.39 2.99
N GLU A 12 14.43 25.15 3.78
CA GLU A 12 14.02 26.51 3.41
C GLU A 12 15.22 27.47 3.39
N ASP A 13 16.12 27.36 4.37
CA ASP A 13 17.37 28.12 4.38
C ASP A 13 18.23 27.82 3.15
N LEU A 14 18.32 26.53 2.76
CA LEU A 14 19.05 26.12 1.56
C LEU A 14 18.41 26.70 0.30
N LYS A 15 17.08 26.67 0.19
CA LYS A 15 16.36 27.29 -0.93
C LYS A 15 16.68 28.77 -1.04
N GLN A 16 16.58 29.51 0.06
CA GLN A 16 16.92 30.93 0.08
C GLN A 16 18.38 31.17 -0.33
N CYS A 17 19.33 30.36 0.17
CA CYS A 17 20.73 30.45 -0.24
C CYS A 17 20.95 30.18 -1.74
N LEU A 18 20.20 29.25 -2.33
CA LEU A 18 20.32 28.94 -3.76
C LEU A 18 19.85 30.10 -4.63
N GLU A 19 18.74 30.75 -4.25
CA GLU A 19 18.23 31.96 -4.93
C GLU A 19 19.29 33.07 -5.01
N TYR A 20 20.10 33.24 -3.94
CA TYR A 20 21.17 34.25 -3.92
C TYR A 20 22.46 33.82 -4.61
N THR A 21 22.80 32.52 -4.55
CA THR A 21 24.13 32.05 -5.00
C THR A 21 24.14 31.52 -6.43
N GLY A 22 22.99 31.11 -6.97
CA GLY A 22 22.88 30.51 -8.30
C GLY A 22 23.60 29.15 -8.44
N GLN A 23 23.99 28.49 -7.34
CA GLN A 23 24.81 27.26 -7.36
C GLN A 23 24.00 25.97 -7.56
N HIS A 24 22.90 26.07 -8.31
CA HIS A 24 21.94 24.99 -8.55
C HIS A 24 22.60 23.71 -9.14
N SER A 25 23.51 23.87 -10.11
CA SER A 25 24.22 22.74 -10.75
C SER A 25 25.11 21.96 -9.79
N LYS A 26 25.90 22.66 -8.96
CA LYS A 26 26.80 22.04 -7.97
C LYS A 26 26.03 21.23 -6.93
N LEU A 27 24.87 21.73 -6.51
CA LEU A 27 23.99 21.00 -5.58
C LEU A 27 23.56 19.67 -6.20
N VAL A 28 23.05 19.71 -7.44
CA VAL A 28 22.59 18.51 -8.15
C VAL A 28 23.72 17.50 -8.34
N GLU A 29 24.89 17.93 -8.81
CA GLU A 29 26.07 17.07 -9.01
C GLU A 29 26.56 16.43 -7.70
N SER A 30 26.68 17.24 -6.65
CA SER A 30 27.11 16.78 -5.32
C SER A 30 26.10 15.79 -4.74
N PHE A 31 24.80 16.07 -4.89
CA PHE A 31 23.76 15.21 -4.35
C PHE A 31 23.66 13.88 -5.10
N ILE A 32 23.71 13.89 -6.44
CA ILE A 32 23.77 12.66 -7.25
C ILE A 32 24.99 11.82 -6.86
N SER A 33 26.15 12.46 -6.67
CA SER A 33 27.37 11.78 -6.22
C SER A 33 27.14 11.12 -4.86
N ALA A 34 26.61 11.86 -3.88
CA ALA A 34 26.30 11.33 -2.56
C ALA A 34 25.31 10.14 -2.60
N LEU A 35 24.27 10.21 -3.43
CA LEU A 35 23.31 9.12 -3.63
C LEU A 35 23.99 7.85 -4.16
N ARG A 36 24.85 7.99 -5.18
CA ARG A 36 25.60 6.86 -5.76
C ARG A 36 26.53 6.20 -4.76
N TYR A 37 27.24 6.99 -3.95
CA TYR A 37 28.21 6.44 -2.98
C TYR A 37 27.56 5.86 -1.72
N ARG A 38 26.44 6.41 -1.26
CA ARG A 38 25.88 6.10 0.06
C ARG A 38 24.60 5.27 0.03
N LEU A 39 23.77 5.44 -1.00
CA LEU A 39 22.43 4.84 -1.05
C LEU A 39 22.32 3.79 -2.15
N LEU A 40 22.77 4.09 -3.36
CA LEU A 40 22.61 3.24 -4.55
C LEU A 40 23.70 2.14 -4.60
N THR A 41 23.81 1.39 -3.51
CA THR A 41 24.76 0.30 -3.34
C THR A 41 24.01 -1.01 -3.14
N ALA A 42 24.62 -2.12 -3.57
CA ALA A 42 23.97 -3.45 -3.51
C ALA A 42 23.62 -3.91 -2.09
N GLY A 43 24.24 -3.31 -1.06
CA GLY A 43 23.97 -3.63 0.35
C GLY A 43 22.78 -2.88 0.95
N ALA A 44 22.26 -1.83 0.29
CA ALA A 44 21.11 -1.09 0.79
C ALA A 44 19.81 -1.87 0.56
N SER A 45 18.86 -1.79 1.51
CA SER A 45 17.55 -2.43 1.33
C SER A 45 16.68 -1.65 0.34
N THR A 46 15.81 -2.32 -0.41
CA THR A 46 14.89 -1.67 -1.37
C THR A 46 13.96 -0.70 -0.66
N ASN A 47 13.49 -1.07 0.54
CA ASN A 47 12.63 -0.24 1.38
C ASN A 47 13.32 1.08 1.76
N ASP A 48 14.58 1.04 2.21
CA ASP A 48 15.31 2.26 2.57
C ASP A 48 15.52 3.18 1.37
N ILE A 49 15.80 2.61 0.20
CA ILE A 49 15.95 3.39 -1.04
C ILE A 49 14.62 4.05 -1.42
N LEU A 50 13.50 3.32 -1.32
CA LEU A 50 12.16 3.86 -1.60
C LEU A 50 11.75 4.95 -0.61
N HIS A 51 11.96 4.75 0.69
CA HIS A 51 11.69 5.78 1.70
C HIS A 51 12.54 7.03 1.49
N GLN A 52 13.82 6.85 1.15
CA GLN A 52 14.70 7.96 0.83
C GLN A 52 14.27 8.65 -0.47
N TYR A 53 13.78 7.91 -1.47
CA TYR A 53 13.23 8.49 -2.70
C TYR A 53 12.01 9.37 -2.42
N VAL A 54 11.03 8.88 -1.66
CA VAL A 54 9.84 9.65 -1.23
C VAL A 54 10.26 10.89 -0.45
N SER A 55 11.19 10.75 0.50
CA SER A 55 11.72 11.88 1.27
C SER A 55 12.45 12.90 0.38
N THR A 56 13.15 12.43 -0.64
CA THR A 56 13.84 13.28 -1.62
C THR A 56 12.85 14.04 -2.49
N ILE A 57 11.77 13.39 -2.94
CA ILE A 57 10.68 14.05 -3.68
C ILE A 57 10.11 15.19 -2.84
N LYS A 58 9.75 14.92 -1.58
CA LYS A 58 9.16 15.92 -0.68
C LYS A 58 10.12 17.09 -0.41
N ALA A 59 11.39 16.80 -0.13
CA ALA A 59 12.39 17.84 0.14
C ALA A 59 12.69 18.71 -1.09
N LEU A 60 12.89 18.10 -2.26
CA LEU A 60 13.20 18.85 -3.49
C LEU A 60 12.00 19.66 -3.98
N ARG A 61 10.76 19.21 -3.74
CA ARG A 61 9.55 19.99 -4.04
C ARG A 61 9.47 21.30 -3.24
N THR A 62 10.02 21.33 -2.02
CA THR A 62 10.10 22.57 -1.23
C THR A 62 11.11 23.55 -1.82
N ILE A 63 12.24 23.04 -2.34
CA ILE A 63 13.32 23.85 -2.91
C ILE A 63 12.95 24.35 -4.33
N ASP A 64 12.40 23.48 -5.16
CA ASP A 64 12.15 23.72 -6.58
C ASP A 64 10.72 23.29 -6.97
N SER A 65 9.85 24.28 -7.12
CA SER A 65 8.47 24.08 -7.57
C SER A 65 8.36 23.77 -9.06
N ALA A 66 9.40 24.05 -9.87
CA ALA A 66 9.44 23.73 -11.30
C ALA A 66 9.77 22.25 -11.56
N GLY A 67 10.32 21.53 -10.56
CA GLY A 67 10.59 20.09 -10.62
C GLY A 67 11.86 19.71 -11.41
N VAL A 68 12.68 20.68 -11.82
CA VAL A 68 13.94 20.49 -12.56
C VAL A 68 14.94 19.68 -11.73
N PHE A 69 15.08 19.99 -10.45
CA PHE A 69 15.99 19.28 -9.55
C PHE A 69 15.58 17.83 -9.33
N LEU A 70 14.29 17.63 -9.09
CA LEU A 70 13.73 16.31 -8.86
C LEU A 70 13.87 15.41 -10.09
N GLU A 71 13.77 15.99 -11.28
CA GLU A 71 13.98 15.26 -12.52
C GLU A 71 15.42 14.75 -12.65
N ALA A 72 16.41 15.63 -12.45
CA ALA A 72 17.83 15.31 -12.56
C ALA A 72 18.31 14.32 -11.47
N VAL A 73 17.90 14.55 -10.22
CA VAL A 73 18.32 13.74 -9.07
C VAL A 73 17.53 12.43 -8.95
N GLY A 74 16.26 12.45 -9.36
CA GLY A 74 15.37 11.30 -9.23
C GLY A 74 15.69 10.18 -10.23
N GLU A 75 16.19 10.51 -11.43
CA GLU A 75 16.43 9.50 -12.47
C GLU A 75 17.45 8.43 -12.07
N PRO A 76 18.63 8.77 -11.49
CA PRO A 76 19.56 7.76 -10.97
C PRO A 76 18.94 6.79 -9.96
N ILE A 77 18.00 7.26 -9.13
CA ILE A 77 17.32 6.43 -8.13
C ILE A 77 16.31 5.49 -8.82
N ARG A 78 15.50 6.03 -9.74
CA ARG A 78 14.52 5.24 -10.52
C ARG A 78 15.20 4.15 -11.34
N GLU A 79 16.29 4.50 -12.04
CA GLU A 79 17.05 3.56 -12.84
C GLU A 79 17.61 2.40 -11.99
N TYR A 80 18.14 2.73 -10.81
CA TYR A 80 18.62 1.72 -9.88
C TYR A 80 17.50 0.79 -9.38
N LEU A 81 16.34 1.35 -9.02
CA LEU A 81 15.18 0.59 -8.56
C LEU A 81 14.56 -0.28 -9.67
N ARG A 82 14.58 0.17 -10.93
CA ARG A 82 14.16 -0.64 -12.09
C ARG A 82 14.98 -1.93 -12.23
N GLY A 83 16.25 -1.90 -11.84
CA GLY A 83 17.13 -3.07 -11.87
C GLY A 83 16.88 -4.11 -10.76
N ARG A 84 16.12 -3.75 -9.71
CA ARG A 84 15.87 -4.63 -8.56
C ARG A 84 14.55 -5.39 -8.74
N LYS A 85 14.61 -6.72 -8.51
CA LYS A 85 13.47 -7.63 -8.75
C LYS A 85 12.36 -7.49 -7.71
N ASP A 86 12.70 -7.04 -6.50
CA ASP A 86 11.79 -6.90 -5.36
C ASP A 86 11.11 -5.53 -5.27
N THR A 87 11.42 -4.60 -6.17
CA THR A 87 10.91 -3.22 -6.16
C THR A 87 9.39 -3.15 -6.15
N ILE A 88 8.70 -3.88 -7.02
CA ILE A 88 7.22 -3.84 -7.10
C ILE A 88 6.61 -4.28 -5.77
N LYS A 89 7.10 -5.39 -5.21
CA LYS A 89 6.62 -5.91 -3.92
C LYS A 89 6.86 -4.90 -2.80
N CYS A 90 8.06 -4.31 -2.73
CA CYS A 90 8.36 -3.28 -1.73
C CYS A 90 7.50 -2.02 -1.90
N ILE A 91 7.20 -1.59 -3.13
CA ILE A 91 6.29 -0.45 -3.37
C ILE A 91 4.89 -0.79 -2.88
N VAL A 92 4.35 -1.96 -3.23
CA VAL A 92 3.03 -2.39 -2.79
C VAL A 92 2.98 -2.48 -1.26
N THR A 93 3.99 -3.05 -0.61
CA THR A 93 4.10 -3.06 0.85
C THR A 93 4.14 -1.64 1.39
N MET A 94 4.99 -0.76 0.88
CA MET A 94 5.08 0.63 1.36
C MET A 94 3.76 1.41 1.19
N LEU A 95 3.00 1.13 0.14
CA LEU A 95 1.69 1.74 -0.11
C LEU A 95 0.59 1.23 0.82
N THR A 96 0.67 -0.03 1.26
CA THR A 96 -0.44 -0.74 1.92
C THR A 96 -0.16 -1.10 3.38
N ASP A 97 1.11 -1.04 3.79
CA ASP A 97 1.53 -1.34 5.15
C ASP A 97 1.36 -0.08 6.01
N GLY A 98 0.23 -0.04 6.71
CA GLY A 98 -0.10 0.97 7.73
C GLY A 98 -0.77 0.39 8.97
N THR A 99 -1.20 -0.88 8.98
CA THR A 99 -1.87 -1.56 10.12
C THR A 99 -1.92 -3.09 9.91
N GLY A 100 -0.85 -3.70 9.38
CA GLY A 100 -0.91 -5.08 8.87
C GLY A 100 -0.50 -6.23 9.80
N GLY A 101 0.21 -5.97 10.91
CA GLY A 101 0.73 -7.04 11.76
C GLY A 101 1.21 -6.55 13.11
N ASN A 102 0.48 -6.92 14.16
CA ASN A 102 0.86 -6.88 15.57
C ASN A 102 1.67 -5.67 16.06
N SER A 103 1.02 -4.71 16.73
CA SER A 103 1.64 -3.99 17.85
C SER A 103 0.58 -3.43 18.80
N ASN A 104 0.45 -4.07 19.96
CA ASN A 104 -0.05 -3.47 21.20
C ASN A 104 0.92 -2.37 21.67
N VAL A 105 1.13 -1.32 20.86
CA VAL A 105 1.89 -0.14 21.27
C VAL A 105 1.07 1.09 20.88
N SER A 106 0.40 1.59 21.91
CA SER A 106 -0.13 2.93 22.05
C SER A 106 0.81 4.01 21.51
N GLY A 107 0.27 4.88 20.64
CA GLY A 107 0.82 6.21 20.35
C GLY A 107 1.41 6.36 18.95
N ASN A 108 0.63 6.98 18.04
CA ASN A 108 0.99 7.41 16.69
C ASN A 108 1.18 6.28 15.68
N THR A 109 0.04 5.70 15.27
CA THR A 109 -0.08 4.81 14.11
C THR A 109 0.56 5.46 12.88
N SER A 110 1.54 4.75 12.31
CA SER A 110 2.21 5.12 11.06
C SER A 110 1.19 5.14 9.93
N ASP A 111 0.70 6.34 9.61
CA ASP A 111 -0.11 6.66 8.44
C ASP A 111 0.49 5.95 7.20
N SER A 112 -0.31 5.11 6.53
CA SER A 112 0.17 4.45 5.31
C SER A 112 0.55 5.51 4.27
N LEU A 113 1.53 5.26 3.39
CA LEU A 113 1.92 6.26 2.39
C LEU A 113 0.71 6.69 1.56
N LEU A 114 -0.21 5.77 1.25
CA LEU A 114 -1.46 6.07 0.53
C LEU A 114 -2.34 7.08 1.29
N GLU A 115 -2.48 6.92 2.60
CA GLU A 115 -3.27 7.84 3.42
C GLU A 115 -2.62 9.22 3.49
N GLU A 116 -1.29 9.28 3.58
CA GLU A 116 -0.55 10.54 3.53
C GLU A 116 -0.76 11.26 2.18
N LEU A 117 -0.66 10.53 1.06
CA LEU A 117 -0.83 11.10 -0.27
C LEU A 117 -2.25 11.59 -0.52
N ASN A 118 -3.26 10.85 -0.07
CA ASN A 118 -4.66 11.27 -0.20
C ASN A 118 -4.94 12.57 0.56
N ARG A 119 -4.34 12.75 1.75
CA ARG A 119 -4.46 14.00 2.53
C ARG A 119 -3.76 15.19 1.85
N ASP A 120 -2.61 14.94 1.22
CA ASP A 120 -1.90 15.97 0.46
C ASP A 120 -2.67 16.37 -0.81
N GLU A 121 -3.37 15.44 -1.46
CA GLU A 121 -4.23 15.70 -2.63
C GLU A 121 -5.46 16.55 -2.28
N GLU A 122 -6.18 16.23 -1.19
CA GLU A 122 -7.30 17.05 -0.68
C GLU A 122 -6.87 18.50 -0.36
N GLY A 123 -5.62 18.69 0.09
CA GLY A 123 -5.04 20.03 0.30
C GLY A 123 -4.67 20.76 -1.00
N GLN A 124 -4.48 20.03 -2.09
CA GLN A 124 -4.17 20.55 -3.44
C GLN A 124 -5.42 20.79 -4.30
N GLU A 125 -6.63 20.43 -3.85
CA GLU A 125 -7.90 20.69 -4.56
C GLU A 125 -8.22 22.20 -4.73
N ASN A 126 -7.46 23.10 -4.10
CA ASN A 126 -7.48 24.53 -4.44
C ASN A 126 -6.68 24.88 -5.72
N VAL A 127 -6.05 23.91 -6.38
CA VAL A 127 -5.31 24.08 -7.64
C VAL A 127 -5.82 23.09 -8.70
N GLY A 128 -7.12 23.16 -8.96
CA GLY A 128 -7.74 23.07 -10.28
C GLY A 128 -7.35 21.89 -11.17
N LEU A 129 -7.98 20.75 -10.94
CA LEU A 129 -8.47 19.94 -12.06
C LEU A 129 -9.92 20.37 -12.27
N ASP A 130 -10.16 21.21 -13.28
CA ASP A 130 -11.38 21.13 -14.07
C ASP A 130 -11.10 21.73 -15.43
N ASP A 131 -10.91 20.85 -16.39
CA ASP A 131 -11.32 21.05 -17.78
C ASP A 131 -12.86 20.96 -17.82
N ASP A 132 -13.52 21.81 -17.03
CA ASP A 132 -14.95 22.05 -17.09
C ASP A 132 -15.13 23.46 -17.64
N PHE A 133 -16.06 23.61 -18.58
CA PHE A 133 -16.40 24.87 -19.25
C PHE A 133 -17.05 25.91 -18.30
N HIS A 134 -16.86 25.74 -16.98
CA HIS A 134 -17.43 26.53 -15.90
C HIS A 134 -16.40 26.97 -14.84
N ALA A 135 -15.10 26.97 -15.15
CA ALA A 135 -14.12 27.64 -14.30
C ALA A 135 -14.60 29.07 -13.98
N ASP A 136 -14.83 29.36 -12.70
CA ASP A 136 -15.06 30.72 -12.23
C ASP A 136 -13.93 31.59 -12.80
N ASP A 137 -14.27 32.58 -13.64
CA ASP A 137 -13.28 33.41 -14.34
C ASP A 137 -12.19 33.88 -13.38
N LYS A 138 -12.56 34.14 -12.13
CA LYS A 138 -11.66 34.51 -11.04
C LYS A 138 -10.51 33.50 -10.80
N GLN A 139 -10.75 32.20 -10.82
CA GLN A 139 -9.72 31.17 -10.60
C GLN A 139 -8.78 31.05 -11.82
N ALA A 140 -9.33 31.18 -13.03
CA ALA A 140 -8.54 31.23 -14.26
C ALA A 140 -7.60 32.45 -14.27
N TRP A 141 -8.08 33.61 -13.82
CA TRP A 141 -7.28 34.83 -13.67
C TRP A 141 -6.19 34.70 -12.59
N ILE A 142 -6.48 34.07 -11.45
CA ILE A 142 -5.46 33.81 -10.41
C ILE A 142 -4.35 32.89 -10.96
N ASN A 143 -4.74 31.83 -11.69
CA ASN A 143 -3.79 30.90 -12.30
C ASN A 143 -2.95 31.55 -13.39
N ALA A 144 -3.56 32.38 -14.25
CA ALA A 144 -2.85 33.17 -15.25
C ALA A 144 -1.85 34.14 -14.61
N SER A 145 -2.22 34.77 -13.49
CA SER A 145 -1.37 35.72 -12.77
C SER A 145 -0.17 35.05 -12.07
N ARG A 146 -0.26 33.75 -11.79
CA ARG A 146 0.81 32.94 -11.16
C ARG A 146 1.66 32.19 -12.18
N TRP A 147 1.40 32.35 -13.47
CA TRP A 147 2.18 31.68 -14.50
C TRP A 147 3.57 32.29 -14.59
N GLU A 148 4.59 31.45 -14.39
CA GLU A 148 5.98 31.79 -14.63
C GLU A 148 6.54 30.94 -15.77
N PRO A 149 7.43 31.51 -16.61
CA PRO A 149 8.15 30.76 -17.62
C PRO A 149 9.05 29.71 -16.97
N ASP A 150 9.32 28.62 -17.67
CA ASP A 150 10.18 27.57 -17.15
C ASP A 150 11.63 28.09 -16.99
N PRO A 151 12.37 27.64 -15.96
CA PRO A 151 13.78 27.99 -15.77
C PRO A 151 14.63 27.61 -16.99
N VAL A 152 15.77 28.29 -17.19
CA VAL A 152 16.66 28.02 -18.34
C VAL A 152 17.23 26.60 -18.34
N GLU A 153 17.33 25.98 -17.16
CA GLU A 153 17.79 24.62 -16.96
C GLU A 153 16.73 23.55 -17.29
N ALA A 154 15.48 23.95 -17.54
CA ALA A 154 14.40 23.03 -17.88
C ALA A 154 14.51 22.55 -19.34
N ASP A 155 14.52 21.22 -19.53
CA ASP A 155 14.50 20.58 -20.87
C ASP A 155 13.33 21.08 -21.76
N PRO A 156 13.58 21.75 -22.90
CA PRO A 156 12.50 22.27 -23.77
C PRO A 156 11.54 21.19 -24.30
N LEU A 157 11.95 19.92 -24.32
CA LEU A 157 11.15 18.80 -24.82
C LEU A 157 10.14 18.27 -23.80
N LYS A 158 10.24 18.69 -22.52
CA LYS A 158 9.38 18.23 -21.43
C LYS A 158 8.57 19.40 -20.88
N GLY A 159 7.27 19.43 -21.18
CA GLY A 159 6.39 20.55 -20.81
C GLY A 159 6.41 20.86 -19.31
N GLY A 160 6.63 22.13 -18.95
CA GLY A 160 6.74 22.57 -17.56
C GLY A 160 5.50 22.34 -16.70
N ARG A 161 4.30 22.32 -17.29
CA ARG A 161 3.04 22.03 -16.57
C ARG A 161 3.03 20.61 -15.97
N THR A 162 3.59 19.63 -16.67
CA THR A 162 3.64 18.24 -16.21
C THR A 162 4.68 18.05 -15.09
N ARG A 163 5.75 18.87 -15.07
CA ARG A 163 6.77 18.82 -14.01
C ARG A 163 6.29 19.44 -12.69
N ARG A 164 5.48 20.51 -12.78
CA ARG A 164 4.97 21.23 -11.61
C ARG A 164 3.93 20.43 -10.80
N LYS A 165 3.22 19.48 -11.42
CA LYS A 165 2.30 18.55 -10.73
C LYS A 165 3.06 17.27 -10.35
N VAL A 166 3.80 17.33 -9.24
CA VAL A 166 4.54 16.17 -8.71
C VAL A 166 3.58 15.23 -7.98
N ASP A 167 3.18 14.15 -8.65
CA ASP A 167 2.43 13.03 -8.07
C ASP A 167 3.41 11.93 -7.62
N ILE A 168 3.55 11.74 -6.31
CA ILE A 168 4.45 10.73 -5.73
C ILE A 168 4.00 9.32 -6.12
N LEU A 169 2.69 9.05 -6.14
CA LEU A 169 2.17 7.74 -6.53
C LEU A 169 2.47 7.48 -8.01
N GLY A 170 2.18 8.44 -8.88
CA GLY A 170 2.55 8.40 -10.30
C GLY A 170 4.05 8.20 -10.51
N MET A 171 4.91 8.86 -9.73
CA MET A 171 6.36 8.66 -9.78
C MET A 171 6.76 7.25 -9.35
N LEU A 172 6.14 6.66 -8.33
CA LEU A 172 6.41 5.28 -7.93
C LEU A 172 5.92 4.28 -9.00
N VAL A 173 4.74 4.50 -9.57
CA VAL A 173 4.20 3.70 -10.69
C VAL A 173 5.11 3.80 -11.92
N SER A 174 5.72 4.96 -12.18
CA SER A 174 6.64 5.18 -13.30
C SER A 174 7.91 4.31 -13.23
N ILE A 175 8.34 3.92 -12.01
CA ILE A 175 9.47 2.99 -11.82
C ILE A 175 9.08 1.61 -12.32
N ILE A 176 7.84 1.21 -12.09
CA ILE A 176 7.32 -0.12 -12.48
C ILE A 176 7.03 -0.14 -14.00
N GLY A 177 6.59 1.00 -14.55
CA GLY A 177 6.29 1.17 -15.97
C GLY A 177 4.84 0.85 -16.35
N SER A 178 4.10 0.12 -15.51
CA SER A 178 2.67 -0.11 -15.71
C SER A 178 1.91 -0.18 -14.37
N LYS A 179 0.76 0.49 -14.34
CA LYS A 179 -0.19 0.39 -13.23
C LYS A 179 -0.69 -1.05 -13.02
N ASP A 180 -0.88 -1.81 -14.11
CA ASP A 180 -1.48 -3.14 -14.05
C ASP A 180 -0.57 -4.14 -13.32
N GLN A 181 0.75 -3.95 -13.40
CA GLN A 181 1.71 -4.77 -12.66
C GLN A 181 1.60 -4.54 -11.15
N LEU A 182 1.43 -3.28 -10.73
CA LEU A 182 1.24 -2.93 -9.33
C LEU A 182 -0.10 -3.49 -8.80
N VAL A 183 -1.18 -3.34 -9.57
CA VAL A 183 -2.50 -3.91 -9.24
C VAL A 183 -2.43 -5.43 -9.13
N ASN A 184 -1.73 -6.09 -10.05
CA ASN A 184 -1.57 -7.54 -10.04
C ASN A 184 -0.77 -8.02 -8.82
N GLU A 185 0.34 -7.34 -8.48
CA GLU A 185 1.14 -7.66 -7.30
C GLU A 185 0.34 -7.45 -6.02
N TYR A 186 -0.41 -6.35 -5.91
CA TYR A 186 -1.33 -6.12 -4.79
C TYR A 186 -2.37 -7.23 -4.67
N ARG A 187 -2.97 -7.68 -5.77
CA ARG A 187 -3.92 -8.81 -5.76
C ARG A 187 -3.30 -10.08 -5.18
N VAL A 188 -2.07 -10.42 -5.60
CA VAL A 188 -1.37 -11.61 -5.09
C VAL A 188 -1.06 -11.46 -3.60
N MET A 189 -0.55 -10.30 -3.19
CA MET A 189 -0.25 -10.03 -1.79
C MET A 189 -1.51 -10.03 -0.92
N LEU A 190 -2.62 -9.45 -1.39
CA LEU A 190 -3.90 -9.49 -0.69
C LEU A 190 -4.41 -10.92 -0.54
N ALA A 191 -4.32 -11.76 -1.58
CA ALA A 191 -4.71 -13.16 -1.50
C ALA A 191 -3.96 -13.90 -0.39
N GLU A 192 -2.63 -13.76 -0.36
CA GLU A 192 -1.79 -14.38 0.67
C GLU A 192 -2.13 -13.84 2.07
N LYS A 193 -2.36 -12.53 2.19
CA LYS A 193 -2.74 -11.89 3.45
C LYS A 193 -4.08 -12.40 3.99
N LEU A 194 -5.10 -12.49 3.13
CA LEU A 194 -6.44 -12.94 3.52
C LEU A 194 -6.46 -14.43 3.91
N LEU A 195 -5.68 -15.27 3.23
CA LEU A 195 -5.57 -16.70 3.57
C LEU A 195 -4.89 -16.95 4.92
N ASN A 196 -4.00 -16.05 5.34
CA ASN A 196 -3.28 -16.15 6.62
C ASN A 196 -4.06 -15.55 7.81
N LYS A 197 -5.19 -14.86 7.58
CA LYS A 197 -6.03 -14.27 8.63
C LYS A 197 -7.09 -15.27 9.12
N SER A 198 -7.03 -15.64 10.40
CA SER A 198 -7.99 -16.58 11.02
C SER A 198 -9.13 -15.91 11.79
N ASP A 199 -8.99 -14.64 12.11
CA ASP A 199 -9.94 -13.81 12.87
C ASP A 199 -10.98 -13.09 11.99
N TYR A 200 -10.84 -13.16 10.66
CA TYR A 200 -11.69 -12.44 9.70
C TYR A 200 -11.78 -10.93 10.00
N ASP A 201 -10.72 -10.34 10.55
CA ASP A 201 -10.57 -8.90 10.67
C ASP A 201 -10.01 -8.36 9.36
N ILE A 202 -10.81 -7.61 8.60
CA ILE A 202 -10.42 -7.08 7.29
C ILE A 202 -10.66 -5.58 7.13
N ASP A 203 -10.92 -4.86 8.22
CA ASP A 203 -11.26 -3.44 8.16
C ASP A 203 -10.12 -2.60 7.56
N SER A 204 -8.87 -2.97 7.86
CA SER A 204 -7.69 -2.29 7.29
C SER A 204 -7.49 -2.59 5.80
N GLU A 205 -7.80 -3.81 5.33
CA GLU A 205 -7.76 -4.15 3.91
C GLU A 205 -8.87 -3.46 3.12
N ILE A 206 -10.09 -3.37 3.68
CA ILE A 206 -11.20 -2.61 3.07
C ILE A 206 -10.78 -1.15 2.90
N ARG A 207 -10.26 -0.51 3.95
CA ARG A 207 -9.80 0.88 3.91
C ARG A 207 -8.71 1.11 2.85
N THR A 208 -7.72 0.20 2.80
CA THR A 208 -6.65 0.25 1.80
C THR A 208 -7.19 0.10 0.39
N LEU A 209 -8.17 -0.80 0.18
CA LEU A 209 -8.80 -1.01 -1.12
C LEU A 209 -9.54 0.23 -1.60
N GLU A 210 -10.27 0.92 -0.73
CA GLU A 210 -10.98 2.15 -1.10
C GLU A 210 -10.02 3.26 -1.54
N LEU A 211 -8.89 3.44 -0.85
CA LEU A 211 -7.85 4.38 -1.28
C LEU A 211 -7.27 3.99 -2.65
N LEU A 212 -7.04 2.70 -2.89
CA LEU A 212 -6.58 2.22 -4.19
C LEU A 212 -7.62 2.42 -5.29
N LYS A 213 -8.93 2.33 -5.00
CA LYS A 213 -9.99 2.60 -5.97
C LYS A 213 -9.99 4.07 -6.41
N ILE A 214 -9.70 5.01 -5.50
CA ILE A 214 -9.58 6.44 -5.84
C ILE A 214 -8.49 6.66 -6.89
N HIS A 215 -7.31 6.06 -6.72
CA HIS A 215 -6.18 6.29 -7.61
C HIS A 215 -6.17 5.44 -8.89
N PHE A 216 -6.59 4.17 -8.81
CA PHE A 216 -6.50 3.22 -9.94
C PHE A 216 -7.84 2.98 -10.65
N GLY A 217 -8.95 3.37 -10.03
CA GLY A 217 -10.32 3.18 -10.52
C GLY A 217 -10.93 1.84 -10.13
N GLU A 218 -12.24 1.82 -9.94
CA GLU A 218 -13.02 0.67 -9.46
C GLU A 218 -12.82 -0.59 -10.32
N SER A 219 -12.83 -0.46 -11.65
CA SER A 219 -12.71 -1.61 -12.55
C SER A 219 -11.38 -2.36 -12.40
N SER A 220 -10.30 -1.66 -12.06
CA SER A 220 -8.99 -2.28 -11.83
C SER A 220 -8.94 -3.09 -10.53
N MET A 221 -9.72 -2.66 -9.53
CA MET A 221 -9.75 -3.21 -8.17
C MET A 221 -10.81 -4.30 -7.96
N GLN A 222 -11.71 -4.49 -8.92
CA GLN A 222 -12.85 -5.41 -8.84
C GLN A 222 -12.48 -6.82 -8.33
N LYS A 223 -11.34 -7.38 -8.77
CA LYS A 223 -10.92 -8.72 -8.32
C LYS A 223 -10.58 -8.75 -6.83
N CYS A 224 -9.94 -7.70 -6.32
CA CYS A 224 -9.62 -7.59 -4.90
C CYS A 224 -10.88 -7.39 -4.05
N GLU A 225 -11.85 -6.63 -4.57
CA GLU A 225 -13.15 -6.43 -3.93
C GLU A 225 -13.95 -7.73 -3.80
N ILE A 226 -13.99 -8.55 -4.87
CA ILE A 226 -14.64 -9.87 -4.83
C ILE A 226 -13.99 -10.74 -3.74
N MET A 227 -12.66 -10.77 -3.65
CA MET A 227 -11.96 -11.56 -2.64
C MET A 227 -12.30 -11.13 -1.20
N LEU A 228 -12.47 -9.83 -0.94
CA LEU A 228 -12.90 -9.35 0.37
C LEU A 228 -14.36 -9.74 0.67
N ASN A 229 -15.25 -9.58 -0.30
CA ASN A 229 -16.66 -9.97 -0.16
C ASN A 229 -16.81 -11.48 0.10
N ASP A 230 -16.05 -12.32 -0.61
CA ASP A 230 -16.03 -13.77 -0.40
C ASP A 230 -15.62 -14.14 1.04
N LEU A 231 -14.69 -13.38 1.63
CA LEU A 231 -14.27 -13.59 3.02
C LEU A 231 -15.33 -13.13 4.03
N ILE A 232 -16.03 -12.03 3.77
CA ILE A 232 -17.17 -11.56 4.56
C ILE A 232 -18.28 -12.62 4.55
N ASP A 233 -18.61 -13.15 3.38
CA ASP A 233 -19.61 -14.19 3.21
C ASP A 233 -19.19 -15.51 3.88
N SER A 234 -17.90 -15.83 3.83
CA SER A 234 -17.32 -16.97 4.55
C SER A 234 -17.48 -16.81 6.07
N LYS A 235 -17.24 -15.61 6.62
CA LYS A 235 -17.45 -15.29 8.05
C LYS A 235 -18.91 -15.48 8.44
N ARG A 236 -19.84 -14.97 7.63
CA ARG A 236 -21.29 -15.11 7.84
C ARG A 236 -21.73 -16.56 7.82
N THR A 237 -21.30 -17.31 6.80
CA THR A 237 -21.65 -18.72 6.62
C THR A 237 -21.12 -19.58 7.78
N ASN A 238 -19.86 -19.36 8.17
CA ASN A 238 -19.24 -20.07 9.30
C ASN A 238 -19.97 -19.80 10.63
N SER A 239 -20.40 -18.56 10.87
CA SER A 239 -21.20 -18.21 12.06
C SER A 239 -22.56 -18.91 12.06
N ASN A 240 -23.26 -18.96 10.92
CA ASN A 240 -24.54 -19.65 10.80
C ASN A 240 -24.41 -21.16 11.04
N ILE A 241 -23.38 -21.79 10.46
CA ILE A 241 -23.10 -23.22 10.66
C ILE A 241 -22.84 -23.50 12.16
N LYS A 242 -22.00 -22.70 12.82
CA LYS A 242 -21.74 -22.84 14.26
C LYS A 242 -23.01 -22.68 15.10
N ALA A 243 -23.88 -21.74 14.75
CA ALA A 243 -25.16 -21.56 15.43
C ALA A 243 -26.08 -22.79 15.25
N THR A 244 -26.14 -23.37 14.05
CA THR A 244 -26.94 -24.57 13.79
C THR A 244 -26.39 -25.83 14.48
N ILE A 245 -25.07 -25.98 14.60
CA ILE A 245 -24.43 -27.10 15.30
C ILE A 245 -24.61 -26.98 16.83
N ASN A 246 -24.60 -25.75 17.36
CA ASN A 246 -24.78 -25.50 18.78
C ASN A 246 -26.24 -25.49 19.24
N LEU A 247 -27.21 -25.52 18.32
CA LEU A 247 -28.56 -25.95 18.67
C LEU A 247 -28.48 -27.47 18.92
N PRO A 248 -28.68 -27.95 20.16
CA PRO A 248 -28.84 -29.38 20.35
C PRO A 248 -30.05 -29.78 19.51
N SER A 249 -29.84 -30.74 18.60
CA SER A 249 -30.92 -31.58 18.12
C SER A 249 -31.70 -32.00 19.37
N GLN A 250 -32.91 -31.46 19.56
CA GLN A 250 -33.86 -32.13 20.42
C GLN A 250 -34.19 -33.44 19.72
N THR A 251 -33.35 -34.45 19.94
CA THR A 251 -33.78 -35.84 19.97
C THR A 251 -34.63 -35.99 21.22
N GLY A 252 -35.84 -35.44 21.17
CA GLY A 252 -36.95 -35.94 21.93
C GLY A 252 -37.57 -37.05 21.10
N ASP A 253 -37.60 -38.25 21.66
CA ASP A 253 -38.49 -39.33 21.23
C ASP A 253 -39.86 -38.76 20.86
N GLU A 254 -40.32 -38.93 19.63
CA GLU A 254 -41.42 -39.84 19.34
C GLU A 254 -41.55 -40.05 17.83
N ARG A 255 -41.83 -41.29 17.48
CA ARG A 255 -42.15 -41.74 16.12
C ARG A 255 -43.41 -41.00 15.67
N ASP A 256 -43.34 -40.34 14.53
CA ASP A 256 -44.39 -40.36 13.52
C ASP A 256 -43.77 -40.05 12.14
N PHE A 257 -43.55 -41.13 11.40
CA PHE A 257 -43.51 -41.11 9.96
C PHE A 257 -44.90 -40.66 9.49
N GLU A 258 -45.02 -39.46 8.92
CA GLU A 258 -45.67 -39.24 7.64
C GLU A 258 -45.71 -37.75 7.29
N GLN A 259 -45.37 -37.47 6.02
CA GLN A 259 -45.61 -36.21 5.30
C GLN A 259 -44.76 -35.05 5.85
N LEU A 260 -43.74 -34.59 5.13
CA LEU A 260 -43.91 -33.75 3.94
C LEU A 260 -42.70 -33.84 3.01
N GLY A 261 -42.97 -34.14 1.73
CA GLY A 261 -42.37 -33.45 0.60
C GLY A 261 -40.85 -33.47 0.46
N TRP A 262 -40.30 -34.63 0.08
CA TRP A 262 -39.03 -34.67 -0.64
C TRP A 262 -39.19 -33.95 -1.98
N VAL A 263 -39.00 -32.63 -2.00
CA VAL A 263 -38.75 -31.86 -3.21
C VAL A 263 -37.27 -31.49 -3.24
N ASN A 264 -36.49 -32.46 -3.69
CA ASN A 264 -35.35 -32.31 -4.60
C ASN A 264 -34.29 -31.23 -4.28
N TRP A 265 -33.36 -31.56 -3.37
CA TRP A 265 -31.98 -31.12 -3.49
C TRP A 265 -31.11 -32.33 -3.81
N HIS A 266 -30.89 -32.59 -5.11
CA HIS A 266 -29.85 -33.51 -5.55
C HIS A 266 -28.48 -32.83 -5.41
N PHE A 267 -27.92 -32.83 -4.20
CA PHE A 267 -26.48 -32.60 -4.04
C PHE A 267 -25.77 -33.93 -4.23
N ARG A 268 -25.26 -34.14 -5.45
CA ARG A 268 -24.40 -35.27 -5.78
C ARG A 268 -23.07 -35.04 -5.05
N VAL A 269 -22.89 -35.71 -3.92
CA VAL A 269 -21.58 -35.81 -3.25
C VAL A 269 -20.68 -36.64 -4.17
N GLY A 270 -19.88 -35.94 -4.96
CA GLY A 270 -18.76 -36.48 -5.70
C GLY A 270 -17.48 -36.21 -4.92
N ASP A 271 -16.69 -37.27 -4.80
CA ASP A 271 -15.29 -37.34 -4.43
C ASP A 271 -14.92 -37.29 -2.93
N GLU A 272 -14.59 -38.50 -2.49
CA GLU A 272 -13.93 -38.93 -1.27
C GLU A 272 -12.59 -38.19 -1.08
N ILE A 273 -12.54 -37.25 -0.13
CA ILE A 273 -11.29 -36.70 0.39
C ILE A 273 -10.89 -37.53 1.61
N ASP A 274 -9.94 -38.44 1.41
CA ASP A 274 -9.28 -39.23 2.45
C ASP A 274 -8.44 -38.32 3.36
N ILE A 275 -9.05 -37.77 4.42
CA ILE A 275 -8.30 -37.14 5.51
C ILE A 275 -7.79 -38.26 6.42
N ARG A 276 -6.59 -38.76 6.10
CA ARG A 276 -5.83 -39.65 6.98
C ARG A 276 -5.42 -38.89 8.25
N CYS A 277 -6.27 -38.97 9.26
CA CYS A 277 -6.02 -38.45 10.60
C CYS A 277 -4.93 -39.28 11.29
N SER A 278 -3.70 -38.76 11.33
CA SER A 278 -2.61 -39.30 12.16
C SER A 278 -2.91 -39.10 13.65
N ARG A 279 -3.58 -40.09 14.25
CA ARG A 279 -3.84 -40.19 15.68
C ARG A 279 -2.55 -40.62 16.39
N LYS A 280 -1.75 -39.67 16.90
CA LYS A 280 -0.67 -39.96 17.86
C LYS A 280 -1.31 -40.50 19.15
N ARG A 281 -1.22 -41.81 19.33
CA ARG A 281 -1.65 -42.54 20.53
C ARG A 281 -0.56 -42.37 21.59
N SER A 282 -0.77 -41.48 22.57
CA SER A 282 0.02 -41.48 23.82
C SER A 282 -0.39 -42.69 24.64
N SER A 283 0.39 -43.76 24.57
CA SER A 283 0.33 -44.86 25.53
C SER A 283 1.06 -44.44 26.81
N GLN A 284 0.32 -44.31 27.90
CA GLN A 284 0.86 -44.47 29.25
C GLN A 284 1.38 -45.90 29.40
N ALA A 285 2.64 -46.04 29.80
CA ALA A 285 3.16 -47.26 30.41
C ALA A 285 3.98 -46.85 31.64
N LEU A 286 3.50 -47.32 32.78
CA LEU A 286 4.10 -47.29 34.11
C LEU A 286 5.50 -47.93 34.11
N LEU A 287 6.40 -47.37 34.94
CA LEU A 287 7.18 -48.06 35.99
C LEU A 287 8.48 -47.29 36.25
N GLY A 288 8.66 -46.74 37.46
CA GLY A 288 9.95 -46.19 37.86
C GLY A 288 9.96 -45.24 39.05
N GLU A 289 9.23 -45.54 40.13
CA GLU A 289 9.59 -45.01 41.45
C GLU A 289 9.70 -46.19 42.43
N GLU A 290 10.94 -46.57 42.72
CA GLU A 290 11.26 -47.16 44.03
C GLU A 290 12.54 -46.51 44.55
N MET A 291 12.49 -46.25 45.85
CA MET A 291 13.28 -45.33 46.63
C MET A 291 14.13 -46.14 47.63
N LYS A 292 15.45 -45.92 47.65
CA LYS A 292 16.38 -46.22 48.78
C LYS A 292 17.76 -45.68 48.39
N MET A 293 18.28 -44.61 48.98
CA MET A 293 18.78 -44.46 50.36
C MET A 293 19.93 -45.44 50.66
N ILE A 294 21.15 -45.04 50.30
CA ILE A 294 22.42 -44.96 51.06
C ILE A 294 23.54 -44.65 50.05
#